data_AF-A0A814K853-F1
#
_entry.id   AF-A0A814K853-F1
#
_cell.length_a   1.000
_cell.length_b   1.000
_cell.length_c   1.000
_cell.angle_alpha   90.00
_cell.angle_beta   90.00
_cell.angle_gamma   90.00
#
_symmetry.space_group_name_H-M   'P 1'
#
loop_
_entity.id
_entity.type
_entity.pdbx_description
1 polymer ?
#
loop_
_entity_poly.entity_id
_entity_poly.type
_entity_poly.pdbx_seq_one_letter_code
_entity_poly.pdbx_strand_id
1 'polypeptide(L)'
;MSLEHDNKPVPEHLQILYTQHNSLQAQITELSSKIIKTTTATTSEMDRLNEKMTNLQEQVEGISISTDKGVRALSAQFEDSMRELRHLISRPTNTEELLTSQQNAPTTMPPPIHISSTIASASTSHLQHTVLIQPPTPPPTFSGLTSEKPLHFLVKLQQYTEAMYGWNTDTLLRNISDYLLATAFEWYTQLRISSSVPHNWSDFQRKFIQQFTSPLRSAQAKQQWDQCRQKTEEPINEFIVRLHTLWYEQKPEENESHLVKHVYEKMTPEVLLLVGVHENISLNHLMTKAQQAEQLIFQRKKQAVDAKPATTPSSSLSAPQWRDTRNAECWACGKLGHYASTCRQNVVSNRQYPKND
;
A
#
# COMPACT_ATOMS: atom_id res chain seq x y z
N MET A 1 79.47 -33.03 26.13
CA MET A 1 79.12 -31.61 26.31
C MET A 1 77.75 -31.56 26.97
N SER A 2 77.75 -31.59 28.31
CA SER A 2 76.54 -31.48 29.12
C SER A 2 76.14 -30.02 29.15
N LEU A 3 74.98 -29.68 28.59
CA LEU A 3 74.38 -28.36 28.73
C LEU A 3 73.83 -28.24 30.14
N GLU A 4 74.67 -27.82 31.09
CA GLU A 4 74.25 -27.34 32.40
C GLU A 4 73.27 -26.18 32.17
N HIS A 5 71.98 -26.50 32.25
CA HIS A 5 70.92 -25.50 32.21
C HIS A 5 70.95 -24.75 33.54
N ASP A 6 71.58 -23.59 33.49
CA ASP A 6 71.68 -22.61 34.55
C ASP A 6 70.26 -22.24 35.02
N ASN A 7 69.83 -22.87 36.10
CA ASN A 7 68.46 -22.83 36.61
C ASN A 7 68.24 -21.52 37.36
N LYS A 8 68.22 -20.41 36.60
CA LYS A 8 68.01 -19.08 37.18
C LYS A 8 66.58 -18.99 37.74
N PRO A 9 66.42 -18.55 39.00
CA PRO A 9 65.10 -18.43 39.60
C PRO A 9 64.23 -17.49 38.76
N VAL A 10 62.99 -17.91 38.52
CA VAL A 10 62.00 -17.10 37.81
C VAL A 10 61.88 -15.75 38.54
N PRO A 11 62.03 -14.62 37.84
CA PRO A 11 61.89 -13.30 38.44
C PRO A 11 60.56 -13.16 39.18
N GLU A 12 60.60 -12.66 40.42
CA GLU A 12 59.44 -12.51 41.32
C GLU A 12 58.24 -11.78 40.66
N HIS A 13 58.52 -10.80 39.81
CA HIS A 13 57.49 -10.07 39.07
C HIS A 13 56.66 -10.97 38.13
N LEU A 14 57.25 -12.01 37.54
CA LEU A 14 56.53 -12.97 36.69
C LEU A 14 55.59 -13.84 37.50
N GLN A 15 55.96 -14.19 38.73
CA GLN A 15 55.10 -14.95 39.64
C GLN A 15 53.88 -14.12 40.06
N ILE A 16 54.07 -12.82 40.33
CA ILE A 16 52.97 -11.88 40.60
C ILE A 16 52.03 -11.80 39.38
N LEU A 17 52.57 -11.58 38.18
CA LEU A 17 51.75 -11.52 36.95
C LEU A 17 50.98 -12.82 36.70
N TYR A 18 51.59 -13.98 36.94
CA TYR A 18 50.93 -15.27 36.80
C TYR A 18 49.76 -15.44 37.79
N THR A 19 49.95 -15.06 39.05
CA THR A 19 48.87 -15.11 40.05
C THR A 19 47.73 -14.14 39.74
N GLN A 20 48.05 -12.93 39.25
CA GLN A 20 47.05 -11.96 38.80
C GLN A 20 46.27 -12.47 37.59
N HIS A 21 46.96 -13.05 36.60
CA HIS A 21 46.32 -13.65 35.43
C HIS A 21 45.34 -14.76 35.82
N ASN A 22 45.74 -15.67 36.72
CA ASN A 22 44.86 -16.75 37.17
C ASN A 22 43.65 -16.24 37.97
N SER A 23 43.84 -15.18 38.78
CA SER A 23 42.75 -14.51 39.50
C SER A 23 41.74 -13.88 38.53
N LEU A 24 42.22 -13.18 37.50
CA LEU A 24 41.38 -12.61 36.45
C LEU A 24 40.63 -13.70 35.67
N GLN A 25 41.31 -14.80 35.33
CA GLN A 25 40.68 -15.91 34.62
C GLN A 25 39.56 -16.57 35.44
N ALA A 26 39.73 -16.66 36.77
CA ALA A 26 38.69 -17.15 37.68
C ALA A 26 37.48 -16.20 37.71
N GLN A 27 37.71 -14.88 37.77
CA GLN A 27 36.64 -13.87 37.75
C GLN A 27 35.87 -13.88 36.42
N ILE A 28 36.56 -14.00 35.28
CA ILE A 28 35.93 -14.13 33.96
C ILE A 28 35.03 -15.37 33.92
N THR A 29 35.52 -16.50 34.41
CA THR A 29 34.74 -17.76 34.45
C THR A 29 33.49 -17.63 35.32
N GLU A 30 33.60 -16.98 36.48
CA GLU A 30 32.46 -16.73 37.37
C GLU A 30 31.41 -15.81 36.71
N LEU A 31 31.85 -14.72 36.06
CA LEU A 31 30.97 -13.80 35.34
C LEU A 31 30.27 -14.48 34.17
N SER A 32 30.99 -15.27 33.37
CA SER A 32 30.39 -16.07 32.29
C SER A 32 29.33 -17.02 32.81
N SER A 33 29.56 -17.69 33.95
CA SER A 33 28.57 -18.56 34.58
C SER A 33 27.31 -17.79 35.02
N LYS A 34 27.47 -16.60 35.59
CA LYS A 34 26.35 -15.73 35.98
C LYS A 34 25.54 -15.28 34.76
N ILE A 35 26.21 -14.86 33.68
CA ILE A 35 25.55 -14.46 32.43
C ILE A 35 24.72 -15.61 31.86
N ILE A 36 25.29 -16.81 31.75
CA ILE A 36 24.57 -17.98 31.22
C ILE A 36 23.33 -18.29 32.07
N LYS A 37 23.45 -18.29 33.40
CA LYS A 37 22.31 -18.53 34.31
C LYS A 37 21.20 -17.50 34.12
N THR A 38 21.55 -16.21 34.04
CA THR A 38 20.56 -15.14 33.81
C THR A 38 19.91 -15.28 32.44
N THR A 39 20.69 -15.54 31.38
CA THR A 39 20.15 -15.74 30.03
C THR A 39 19.19 -16.92 29.98
N THR A 40 19.54 -18.08 30.57
CA THR A 40 18.65 -19.24 30.61
C THR A 40 17.36 -18.95 31.38
N ALA A 41 17.44 -18.23 32.51
CA ALA A 41 16.26 -17.83 33.27
C ALA A 41 15.35 -16.90 32.44
N THR A 42 15.91 -15.89 31.77
CA THR A 42 15.15 -14.98 30.90
C THR A 42 14.52 -15.70 29.71
N THR A 43 15.24 -16.63 29.08
CA THR A 43 14.67 -17.45 27.99
C THR A 43 13.49 -18.29 28.48
N SER A 44 13.61 -18.93 29.65
CA SER A 44 12.51 -19.71 30.23
C SER A 44 11.28 -18.85 30.58
N GLU A 45 11.48 -17.62 31.07
CA GLU A 45 10.37 -16.69 31.29
C GLU A 45 9.71 -16.25 29.97
N MET A 46 10.50 -16.04 28.91
CA MET A 46 9.99 -15.68 27.59
C MET A 46 9.16 -16.83 26.98
N ASP A 47 9.61 -18.08 27.12
CA ASP A 47 8.86 -19.25 26.68
C ASP A 47 7.51 -19.37 27.43
N ARG A 48 7.51 -19.12 28.75
CA ARG A 48 6.27 -19.11 29.55
C ARG A 48 5.32 -17.98 29.14
N LEU A 49 5.84 -16.82 28.72
CA LEU A 49 5.02 -15.72 28.22
C LEU A 49 4.45 -16.03 26.83
N ASN A 50 5.24 -16.65 25.95
CA ASN A 50 4.78 -17.10 24.65
C ASN A 50 3.63 -18.12 24.77
N GLU A 51 3.76 -19.10 25.66
CA GLU A 51 2.69 -20.08 25.93
C GLU A 51 1.40 -19.40 26.42
N LYS A 52 1.51 -18.41 27.32
CA LYS A 52 0.36 -17.60 27.76
C LYS A 52 -0.28 -16.81 26.62
N MET A 53 0.53 -16.24 25.73
CA MET A 53 0.06 -15.48 24.58
C MET A 53 -0.70 -16.39 23.60
N THR A 54 -0.20 -17.59 23.32
CA THR A 54 -0.90 -18.59 22.49
C THR A 54 -2.24 -18.99 23.10
N ASN A 55 -2.27 -19.27 24.40
CA ASN A 55 -3.53 -19.59 25.11
C ASN A 55 -4.55 -18.43 25.06
N LEU A 56 -4.09 -17.18 25.21
CA LEU A 56 -4.97 -16.02 25.09
C LEU A 56 -5.50 -15.84 23.65
N GLN A 57 -4.66 -16.13 22.65
CA GLN A 57 -5.05 -16.05 21.25
C GLN A 57 -6.14 -17.08 20.92
N GLU A 58 -6.01 -18.32 21.42
CA GLU A 58 -7.06 -19.35 21.31
C GLU A 58 -8.37 -18.92 22.00
N GLN A 59 -8.28 -18.27 23.17
CA GLN A 59 -9.47 -17.74 23.86
C GLN A 59 -10.16 -16.63 23.06
N VAL A 60 -9.39 -15.71 22.48
CA VAL A 60 -9.92 -14.62 21.65
C VAL A 60 -10.59 -15.18 20.39
N GLU A 61 -10.00 -16.19 19.75
CA GLU A 61 -10.59 -16.85 18.59
C GLU A 61 -11.90 -17.59 18.95
N GLY A 62 -11.94 -18.25 20.12
CA GLY A 62 -13.15 -18.85 20.66
C GLY A 62 -14.29 -17.84 20.89
N ILE A 63 -13.96 -16.66 21.45
CA ILE A 63 -14.92 -15.57 21.64
C ILE A 63 -15.40 -15.03 20.28
N SER A 64 -14.48 -14.82 19.33
CA SER A 64 -14.78 -14.31 18.00
C SER A 64 -15.77 -15.21 17.25
N ILE A 65 -15.57 -16.53 17.28
CA ILE A 65 -16.48 -17.51 16.68
C ILE A 65 -17.87 -17.48 17.35
N SER A 66 -17.92 -17.27 18.67
CA SER A 66 -19.18 -17.15 19.40
C SER A 66 -19.95 -15.87 19.05
N THR A 67 -19.25 -14.74 18.95
CA THR A 67 -19.85 -13.46 18.53
C THR A 67 -20.31 -13.49 17.08
N ASP A 68 -19.56 -14.11 16.17
CA ASP A 68 -19.96 -14.25 14.77
C ASP A 68 -21.23 -15.08 14.62
N LYS A 69 -21.39 -16.15 15.41
CA LYS A 69 -22.65 -16.92 15.44
C LYS A 69 -23.82 -16.07 15.93
N GLY A 70 -23.62 -15.26 16.97
CA GLY A 70 -24.63 -14.34 17.50
C GLY A 70 -25.03 -13.24 16.50
N VAL A 71 -24.03 -12.63 15.85
CA VAL A 71 -24.25 -11.58 14.83
C VAL A 71 -24.95 -12.15 13.59
N ARG A 72 -24.57 -13.35 13.13
CA ARG A 72 -25.25 -14.02 12.01
C ARG A 72 -26.70 -14.37 12.36
N ALA A 73 -26.98 -14.83 13.58
CA ALA A 73 -28.35 -15.11 14.03
C ALA A 73 -29.22 -13.83 14.08
N LEU A 74 -28.68 -12.74 14.63
CA LEU A 74 -29.37 -11.44 14.64
C LEU A 74 -29.56 -10.85 13.23
N SER A 75 -28.57 -11.02 12.35
CA SER A 75 -28.67 -10.59 10.95
C SER A 75 -29.73 -11.37 10.19
N ALA A 76 -29.84 -12.68 10.42
CA ALA A 76 -30.89 -13.51 9.83
C ALA A 76 -32.28 -13.09 10.33
N GLN A 77 -32.42 -12.85 11.64
CA GLN A 77 -33.66 -12.36 12.24
C GLN A 77 -34.08 -10.99 11.70
N PHE A 78 -33.11 -10.10 11.49
CA PHE A 78 -33.34 -8.78 10.90
C PHE A 78 -33.78 -8.87 9.43
N GLU A 79 -33.13 -9.71 8.62
CA GLU A 79 -33.53 -9.92 7.22
C GLU A 79 -34.92 -10.55 7.08
N ASP A 80 -35.29 -11.51 7.94
CA ASP A 80 -36.64 -12.07 7.97
C ASP A 80 -37.69 -11.00 8.35
N SER A 81 -37.40 -10.15 9.34
CA SER A 81 -38.26 -9.02 9.71
C SER A 81 -38.43 -8.02 8.56
N MET A 82 -37.35 -7.72 7.83
CA MET A 82 -37.38 -6.84 6.67
C MET A 82 -38.13 -7.45 5.49
N ARG A 83 -38.09 -8.77 5.31
CA ARG A 83 -38.87 -9.48 4.28
C ARG A 83 -40.37 -9.38 4.56
N GLU A 84 -40.77 -9.51 5.82
CA GLU A 84 -42.16 -9.36 6.24
C GLU A 84 -42.68 -7.93 6.01
N LEU A 85 -41.88 -6.92 6.34
CA LEU A 85 -42.19 -5.52 6.03
C LEU A 85 -42.34 -5.24 4.53
N ARG A 86 -41.47 -5.81 3.68
CA ARG A 86 -41.59 -5.66 2.21
C ARG A 86 -42.89 -6.25 1.67
N HIS A 87 -43.37 -7.36 2.24
CA HIS A 87 -44.66 -7.95 1.89
C HIS A 87 -45.84 -7.06 2.29
N LEU A 88 -45.74 -6.35 3.41
CA LEU A 88 -46.78 -5.41 3.84
C LEU A 88 -46.82 -4.15 2.96
N ILE A 89 -45.67 -3.67 2.49
CA ILE A 89 -45.56 -2.45 1.66
C ILE A 89 -45.93 -2.73 0.19
N SER A 90 -45.81 -3.98 -0.28
CA SER A 90 -46.13 -4.36 -1.66
C SER A 90 -47.63 -4.56 -1.94
N ARG A 91 -48.52 -4.16 -1.01
CA ARG A 91 -49.95 -4.03 -1.31
C ARG A 91 -50.16 -2.78 -2.18
N PRO A 92 -50.70 -2.91 -3.41
CA PRO A 92 -50.88 -1.78 -4.29
C PRO A 92 -52.01 -0.89 -3.75
N THR A 93 -51.64 0.23 -3.14
CA THR A 93 -52.55 1.37 -3.00
C THR A 93 -52.50 2.15 -4.32
N ASN A 94 -53.56 2.00 -5.12
CA ASN A 94 -53.81 2.84 -6.28
C ASN A 94 -54.01 4.28 -5.81
N THR A 95 -53.02 5.13 -6.01
CA THR A 95 -53.22 6.58 -6.08
C THR A 95 -52.14 7.18 -6.96
N GLU A 96 -52.57 7.61 -8.15
CA GLU A 96 -51.80 8.39 -9.11
C GLU A 96 -51.49 9.81 -8.61
N GLU A 97 -50.51 10.39 -9.31
CA GLU A 97 -50.44 11.78 -9.78
C GLU A 97 -49.56 12.82 -9.05
N LEU A 98 -48.80 13.51 -9.93
CA LEU A 98 -48.22 14.85 -9.84
C LEU A 98 -46.93 15.05 -9.02
N LEU A 99 -45.78 15.18 -9.71
CA LEU A 99 -45.18 16.50 -9.99
C LEU A 99 -43.81 16.40 -10.68
N THR A 100 -43.61 17.39 -11.56
CA THR A 100 -42.56 17.55 -12.55
C THR A 100 -41.55 18.61 -12.08
N SER A 101 -40.30 18.48 -12.53
CA SER A 101 -39.43 19.56 -13.07
C SER A 101 -38.32 20.19 -12.21
N GLN A 102 -37.24 20.55 -12.94
CA GLN A 102 -36.12 21.49 -12.67
C GLN A 102 -34.93 20.95 -11.84
N GLN A 103 -33.64 21.17 -12.19
CA GLN A 103 -33.00 22.20 -13.03
C GLN A 103 -31.55 21.77 -13.38
N ASN A 104 -31.06 22.16 -14.57
CA ASN A 104 -29.67 22.06 -15.04
C ASN A 104 -28.94 23.40 -14.85
N ALA A 105 -27.62 23.38 -14.57
CA ALA A 105 -26.72 24.52 -14.79
C ALA A 105 -25.29 24.03 -15.11
N PRO A 106 -24.59 24.59 -16.13
CA PRO A 106 -23.19 24.28 -16.42
C PRO A 106 -22.22 25.39 -15.94
N THR A 107 -21.05 24.98 -15.44
CA THR A 107 -19.97 25.85 -14.94
C THR A 107 -18.84 26.00 -15.96
N THR A 108 -18.42 27.24 -16.19
CA THR A 108 -17.38 27.69 -17.15
C THR A 108 -15.97 27.62 -16.54
N MET A 109 -14.97 27.21 -17.33
CA MET A 109 -13.54 27.12 -16.95
C MET A 109 -12.68 28.23 -17.62
N PRO A 110 -11.58 28.70 -16.97
CA PRO A 110 -10.57 29.56 -17.59
C PRO A 110 -9.28 28.82 -18.06
N PRO A 111 -8.43 29.43 -18.93
CA PRO A 111 -7.30 28.77 -19.60
C PRO A 111 -5.92 28.91 -18.88
N PRO A 112 -4.89 28.12 -19.30
CA PRO A 112 -3.58 28.05 -18.64
C PRO A 112 -2.51 29.00 -19.21
N ILE A 113 -1.57 29.39 -18.35
CA ILE A 113 -0.41 30.27 -18.62
C ILE A 113 0.82 29.40 -18.94
N HIS A 114 1.50 29.68 -20.07
CA HIS A 114 2.76 29.05 -20.48
C HIS A 114 3.97 29.85 -19.95
N ILE A 115 4.92 29.17 -19.30
CA ILE A 115 6.24 29.72 -18.93
C ILE A 115 7.32 28.93 -19.66
N SER A 116 8.08 29.61 -20.52
CA SER A 116 9.22 29.07 -21.27
C SER A 116 10.48 29.04 -20.40
N SER A 117 11.20 27.91 -20.40
CA SER A 117 12.51 27.76 -19.75
C SER A 117 13.61 27.62 -20.80
N THR A 118 14.61 28.51 -20.74
CA THR A 118 15.81 28.52 -21.57
C THR A 118 16.87 27.61 -20.95
N ILE A 119 17.34 26.61 -21.71
CA ILE A 119 18.39 25.68 -21.29
C ILE A 119 19.70 26.19 -21.88
N ALA A 120 20.70 26.50 -21.03
CA ALA A 120 22.06 26.84 -21.43
C ALA A 120 23.00 25.65 -21.17
N SER A 121 23.88 25.43 -22.13
CA SER A 121 24.73 24.26 -22.32
C SER A 121 25.89 24.14 -21.32
N ALA A 122 26.15 22.90 -20.91
CA ALA A 122 27.21 22.51 -19.99
C ALA A 122 28.59 22.44 -20.66
N SER A 123 29.61 23.00 -19.98
CA SER A 123 31.03 22.73 -20.23
C SER A 123 31.55 21.74 -19.19
N THR A 124 32.20 20.70 -19.69
CA THR A 124 32.80 19.59 -18.95
C THR A 124 34.20 19.94 -18.45
N SER A 125 34.46 19.84 -17.14
CA SER A 125 35.73 19.29 -16.61
C SER A 125 35.81 19.33 -15.08
N HIS A 126 36.55 18.34 -14.55
CA HIS A 126 37.15 18.24 -13.22
C HIS A 126 36.30 17.67 -12.07
N LEU A 127 36.46 16.35 -11.84
CA LEU A 127 35.92 15.63 -10.67
C LEU A 127 36.74 15.95 -9.41
N GLN A 128 36.39 17.03 -8.72
CA GLN A 128 36.66 17.16 -7.29
C GLN A 128 35.54 16.43 -6.55
N HIS A 129 35.88 15.53 -5.62
CA HIS A 129 34.92 14.92 -4.69
C HIS A 129 34.44 15.97 -3.69
N THR A 130 33.61 16.89 -4.17
CA THR A 130 32.84 17.79 -3.32
C THR A 130 31.89 16.91 -2.53
N VAL A 131 32.09 16.82 -1.21
CA VAL A 131 31.08 16.28 -0.30
C VAL A 131 29.87 17.18 -0.44
N LEU A 132 28.89 16.74 -1.23
CA LEU A 132 27.61 17.42 -1.40
C LEU A 132 26.86 17.29 -0.08
N ILE A 133 27.04 18.27 0.80
CA ILE A 133 26.17 18.46 1.96
C ILE A 133 24.80 18.79 1.37
N GLN A 134 23.87 17.84 1.45
CA GLN A 134 22.50 18.10 1.03
C GLN A 134 21.95 19.26 1.87
N PRO A 135 21.30 20.26 1.25
CA PRO A 135 20.71 21.35 1.99
C PRO A 135 19.69 20.77 3.00
N PRO A 136 19.56 21.37 4.19
CA PRO A 136 18.65 20.90 5.21
C PRO A 136 17.22 20.86 4.64
N THR A 137 16.59 19.69 4.74
CA THR A 137 15.20 19.51 4.29
C THR A 137 14.28 20.31 5.22
N PRO A 138 13.37 21.14 4.69
CA PRO A 138 12.45 21.91 5.53
C PRO A 138 11.53 20.97 6.34
N PRO A 139 11.13 21.38 7.55
CA PRO A 139 10.21 20.58 8.37
C PRO A 139 8.87 20.38 7.64
N PRO A 140 8.26 19.18 7.73
CA PRO A 140 6.93 18.96 7.17
C PRO A 140 5.90 19.76 7.98
N THR A 141 5.02 20.47 7.30
CA THR A 141 3.92 21.23 7.91
C THR A 141 2.57 20.74 7.39
N PHE A 142 1.50 21.03 8.13
CA PHE A 142 0.13 20.65 7.75
C PHE A 142 -0.84 21.79 8.03
N SER A 143 -1.58 22.21 7.00
CA SER A 143 -2.49 23.37 7.07
C SER A 143 -3.95 23.01 7.29
N GLY A 144 -4.32 21.74 7.06
CA GLY A 144 -5.71 21.27 7.13
C GLY A 144 -6.46 21.36 5.81
N LEU A 145 -5.75 21.50 4.68
CA LEU A 145 -6.38 21.56 3.36
C LEU A 145 -6.89 20.18 2.91
N THR A 146 -7.93 20.18 2.08
CA THR A 146 -8.54 18.95 1.54
C THR A 146 -7.64 18.21 0.54
N SER A 147 -6.59 18.85 0.05
CA SER A 147 -5.55 18.23 -0.78
C SER A 147 -4.45 17.53 0.03
N GLU A 148 -4.28 17.88 1.31
CA GLU A 148 -3.25 17.30 2.17
C GLU A 148 -3.67 15.93 2.70
N LYS A 149 -2.69 15.08 2.99
CA LYS A 149 -2.91 13.72 3.50
C LYS A 149 -2.51 13.65 4.98
N PRO A 150 -3.47 13.64 5.93
CA PRO A 150 -3.19 13.72 7.36
C PRO A 150 -2.23 12.62 7.84
N LEU A 151 -2.48 11.40 7.38
CA LEU A 151 -1.69 10.23 7.75
C LEU A 151 -0.23 10.30 7.24
N HIS A 152 -0.07 10.74 6.00
CA HIS A 152 1.26 10.92 5.40
C HIS A 152 2.05 12.03 6.10
N PHE A 153 1.38 13.11 6.51
CA PHE A 153 2.01 14.16 7.32
C PHE A 153 2.53 13.60 8.66
N LEU A 154 1.70 12.84 9.40
CA LEU A 154 2.11 12.27 10.69
C LEU A 154 3.34 11.36 10.56
N VAL A 155 3.38 10.50 9.53
CA VAL A 155 4.52 9.61 9.26
C VAL A 155 5.79 10.42 8.95
N LYS A 156 5.68 11.41 8.04
CA LYS A 156 6.81 12.27 7.66
C LYS A 156 7.33 13.08 8.85
N LEU A 157 6.44 13.61 9.67
CA LEU A 157 6.79 14.39 10.83
C LEU A 157 7.54 13.55 11.87
N GLN A 158 7.06 12.34 12.14
CA GLN A 158 7.74 11.43 13.07
C GLN A 158 9.14 11.08 12.57
N GLN A 159 9.27 10.69 11.29
CA GLN A 159 10.58 10.42 10.67
C GLN A 159 11.53 11.62 10.72
N TYR A 160 11.01 12.81 10.41
CA TYR A 160 11.79 14.05 10.43
C TYR A 160 12.30 14.38 11.84
N THR A 161 11.43 14.34 12.84
CA THR A 161 11.79 14.72 14.21
C THR A 161 12.67 13.70 14.91
N GLU A 162 12.51 12.42 14.59
CA GLU A 162 13.43 11.35 15.01
C GLU A 162 14.82 11.55 14.40
N ALA A 163 14.91 11.77 13.08
CA ALA A 163 16.18 11.92 12.38
C ALA A 163 16.94 13.22 12.76
N MET A 164 16.22 14.33 12.94
CA MET A 164 16.84 15.64 13.16
C MET A 164 17.09 15.95 14.64
N TYR A 165 16.20 15.48 15.52
CA TYR A 165 16.24 15.86 16.94
C TYR A 165 16.25 14.68 17.92
N GLY A 166 16.08 13.44 17.44
CA GLY A 166 15.96 12.27 18.31
C GLY A 166 14.74 12.34 19.25
N TRP A 167 13.67 13.02 18.83
CA TRP A 167 12.50 13.18 19.68
C TRP A 167 11.72 11.89 19.84
N ASN A 168 11.34 11.58 21.08
CA ASN A 168 10.33 10.57 21.36
C ASN A 168 8.91 11.12 21.14
N THR A 169 7.92 10.22 21.15
CA THR A 169 6.51 10.53 20.91
C THR A 169 5.93 11.57 21.89
N ASP A 170 6.37 11.58 23.15
CA ASP A 170 5.91 12.55 24.15
C ASP A 170 6.44 13.96 23.85
N THR A 171 7.71 14.06 23.44
CA THR A 171 8.32 15.34 23.06
C THR A 171 7.73 15.84 21.75
N LEU A 172 7.48 14.96 20.79
CA LEU A 172 6.78 15.29 19.56
C LEU A 172 5.38 15.85 19.86
N LEU A 173 4.61 15.21 20.74
CA LEU A 173 3.28 15.69 21.12
C LEU A 173 3.32 17.08 21.76
N ARG A 174 4.31 17.36 22.63
CA ARG A 174 4.46 18.68 23.27
C ARG A 174 4.74 19.81 22.26
N ASN A 175 5.45 19.50 21.18
CA ASN A 175 5.90 20.47 20.18
C ASN A 175 5.12 20.40 18.86
N ILE A 176 4.02 19.64 18.80
CA ILE A 176 3.27 19.42 17.54
C ILE A 176 2.72 20.72 16.94
N SER A 177 2.44 21.72 17.77
CA SER A 177 1.95 23.04 17.35
C SER A 177 2.84 23.70 16.30
N ASP A 178 4.14 23.47 16.35
CA ASP A 178 5.13 24.15 15.50
C ASP A 178 5.07 23.65 14.05
N TYR A 179 4.39 22.52 13.82
CA TYR A 179 4.24 21.87 12.52
C TYR A 179 2.83 21.99 11.96
N LEU A 180 1.92 22.62 12.71
CA LEU A 180 0.54 22.86 12.28
C LEU A 180 0.39 24.30 11.84
N LEU A 181 -0.36 24.51 10.75
CA LEU A 181 -0.65 25.82 10.17
C LEU A 181 -2.17 25.99 10.05
N ALA A 182 -2.61 27.25 9.89
CA ALA A 182 -3.99 27.62 9.56
C ALA A 182 -5.05 26.83 10.36
N THR A 183 -5.99 26.18 9.66
CA THR A 183 -7.11 25.44 10.26
C THR A 183 -6.64 24.32 11.19
N ALA A 184 -5.51 23.67 10.87
CA ALA A 184 -4.97 22.61 11.71
C ALA A 184 -4.43 23.13 13.06
N PHE A 185 -3.76 24.28 13.02
CA PHE A 185 -3.26 24.95 14.23
C PHE A 185 -4.42 25.47 15.10
N GLU A 186 -5.44 26.05 14.48
CA GLU A 186 -6.63 26.53 15.18
C GLU A 186 -7.37 25.38 15.88
N TRP A 187 -7.60 24.27 15.17
CA TRP A 187 -8.18 23.06 15.75
C TRP A 187 -7.37 22.55 16.95
N TYR A 188 -6.03 22.48 16.83
CA TYR A 188 -5.19 22.01 17.93
C TYR A 188 -5.27 22.94 19.14
N THR A 189 -5.33 24.26 18.91
CA THR A 189 -5.50 25.26 19.98
C THR A 189 -6.83 25.07 20.70
N GLN A 190 -7.92 24.87 19.97
CA GLN A 190 -9.24 24.56 20.55
C GLN A 190 -9.21 23.24 21.33
N LEU A 191 -8.56 22.22 20.79
CA LEU A 191 -8.40 20.91 21.44
C LEU A 191 -7.72 21.04 22.80
N ARG A 192 -6.69 21.89 22.93
CA ARG A 192 -5.97 22.16 24.19
C ARG A 192 -6.79 22.89 25.24
N ILE A 193 -7.75 23.73 24.83
CA ILE A 193 -8.63 24.47 25.75
C ILE A 193 -9.78 23.56 26.22
N SER A 194 -10.20 22.62 25.38
CA SER A 194 -11.24 21.64 25.72
C SER A 194 -10.74 20.60 26.74
N SER A 195 -11.67 19.92 27.40
CA SER A 195 -11.37 18.76 28.27
C SER A 195 -10.88 17.51 27.51
N SER A 196 -10.65 17.62 26.19
CA SER A 196 -10.34 16.50 25.31
C SER A 196 -8.90 16.48 24.80
N VAL A 197 -7.98 17.04 25.59
CA VAL A 197 -6.54 17.10 25.31
C VAL A 197 -5.96 15.68 25.15
N PRO A 198 -5.23 15.40 24.05
CA PRO A 198 -4.60 14.10 23.87
C PRO A 198 -3.55 13.81 24.97
N HIS A 199 -3.66 12.65 25.59
CA HIS A 199 -2.73 12.24 26.66
C HIS A 199 -1.43 11.62 26.13
N ASN A 200 -1.45 11.09 24.92
CA ASN A 200 -0.32 10.46 24.27
C ASN A 200 -0.42 10.63 22.75
N TRP A 201 0.67 10.29 22.05
CA TRP A 201 0.77 10.47 20.61
C TRP A 201 -0.30 9.67 19.83
N SER A 202 -0.60 8.44 20.25
CA SER A 202 -1.62 7.60 19.59
C SER A 202 -3.01 8.24 19.66
N ASP A 203 -3.39 8.79 20.82
CA ASP A 203 -4.66 9.51 20.97
C ASP A 203 -4.70 10.77 20.09
N PHE A 204 -3.59 11.51 20.01
CA PHE A 204 -3.47 12.65 19.10
C PHE A 204 -3.65 12.22 17.64
N GLN A 205 -2.92 11.18 17.19
CA GLN A 205 -3.02 10.68 15.81
C GLN A 205 -4.46 10.30 15.48
N ARG A 206 -5.13 9.55 16.35
CA ARG A 206 -6.54 9.17 16.16
C ARG A 206 -7.45 10.39 16.01
N LYS A 207 -7.38 11.36 16.93
CA LYS A 207 -8.18 12.60 16.88
C LYS A 207 -7.86 13.44 15.65
N PHE A 208 -6.59 13.52 15.28
CA PHE A 208 -6.11 14.26 14.11
C PHE A 208 -6.64 13.65 12.81
N ILE A 209 -6.51 12.33 12.64
CA ILE A 209 -7.07 11.60 11.49
C ILE A 209 -8.58 11.77 11.44
N GLN A 210 -9.28 11.62 12.57
CA GLN A 210 -10.73 11.79 12.63
C GLN A 210 -11.17 13.20 12.20
N GLN A 211 -10.47 14.24 12.66
CA GLN A 211 -10.77 15.62 12.32
C GLN A 211 -10.53 15.92 10.83
N PHE A 212 -9.36 15.53 10.31
CA PHE A 212 -8.92 15.96 8.99
C PHE A 212 -9.23 14.96 7.88
N THR A 213 -9.88 13.84 8.20
CA THR A 213 -10.41 12.89 7.20
C THR A 213 -11.88 13.20 6.96
N SER A 214 -12.13 14.09 6.00
CA SER A 214 -13.50 14.42 5.56
C SER A 214 -14.26 13.15 5.12
N PRO A 215 -15.57 13.01 5.43
CA PRO A 215 -16.38 11.91 4.92
C PRO A 215 -16.32 11.76 3.39
N LEU A 216 -16.22 12.88 2.66
CA LEU A 216 -16.05 12.86 1.20
C LEU A 216 -14.72 12.21 0.80
N ARG A 217 -13.63 12.52 1.51
CA ARG A 217 -12.33 11.89 1.26
C ARG A 217 -12.38 10.40 1.57
N SER A 218 -13.01 10.00 2.68
CA SER A 218 -13.19 8.57 3.00
C SER A 218 -13.96 7.84 1.91
N ALA A 219 -15.03 8.45 1.39
CA ALA A 219 -15.80 7.88 0.28
C ALA A 219 -14.96 7.77 -1.01
N GLN A 220 -14.16 8.79 -1.34
CA GLN A 220 -13.26 8.78 -2.49
C GLN A 220 -12.16 7.73 -2.36
N ALA A 221 -11.51 7.65 -1.19
CA ALA A 221 -10.46 6.68 -0.94
C ALA A 221 -11.00 5.25 -0.93
N LYS A 222 -12.23 5.03 -0.43
CA LYS A 222 -12.95 3.76 -0.57
C LYS A 222 -13.23 3.42 -2.04
N GLN A 223 -13.72 4.38 -2.82
CA GLN A 223 -13.94 4.19 -4.25
C GLN A 223 -12.63 3.84 -4.98
N GLN A 224 -11.54 4.56 -4.68
CA GLN A 224 -10.21 4.29 -5.24
C GLN A 224 -9.71 2.91 -4.84
N TRP A 225 -9.93 2.49 -3.59
CA TRP A 225 -9.60 1.15 -3.12
C TRP A 225 -10.34 0.06 -3.90
N ASP A 226 -11.66 0.21 -4.06
CA ASP A 226 -12.50 -0.77 -4.76
C ASP A 226 -12.06 -0.92 -6.23
N GLN A 227 -11.77 0.21 -6.88
CA GLN A 227 -11.27 0.28 -8.26
C GLN A 227 -9.79 -0.08 -8.40
N CYS A 228 -9.03 -0.14 -7.30
CA CYS A 228 -7.62 -0.48 -7.35
C CYS A 228 -7.46 -1.94 -7.79
N ARG A 229 -6.92 -2.11 -9.00
CA ARG A 229 -6.43 -3.35 -9.58
C ARG A 229 -5.10 -3.06 -10.27
N GLN A 230 -4.25 -4.05 -10.42
CA GLN A 230 -3.05 -3.94 -11.24
C GLN A 230 -3.48 -3.76 -12.70
N LYS A 231 -2.95 -2.73 -13.37
CA LYS A 231 -3.21 -2.53 -14.81
C LYS A 231 -2.32 -3.47 -15.64
N THR A 232 -2.73 -3.77 -16.88
CA THR A 232 -2.04 -4.72 -17.77
C THR A 232 -0.56 -4.41 -18.02
N GLU A 233 -0.18 -3.14 -18.04
CA GLU A 233 1.19 -2.67 -18.29
C GLU A 233 1.81 -2.00 -17.06
N GLU A 234 1.19 -2.12 -15.88
CA GLU A 234 1.71 -1.55 -14.64
C GLU A 234 2.63 -2.56 -13.94
N PRO A 235 3.91 -2.20 -13.69
CA PRO A 235 4.84 -3.08 -13.01
C PRO A 235 4.40 -3.32 -11.56
N ILE A 236 4.68 -4.51 -11.05
CA ILE A 236 4.17 -4.96 -9.75
C ILE A 236 4.58 -4.02 -8.62
N ASN A 237 5.78 -3.45 -8.68
CA ASN A 237 6.28 -2.53 -7.66
C ASN A 237 5.43 -1.26 -7.57
N GLU A 238 5.07 -0.67 -8.71
CA GLU A 238 4.24 0.52 -8.74
C GLU A 238 2.82 0.21 -8.23
N PHE A 239 2.28 -0.94 -8.64
CA PHE A 239 0.99 -1.43 -8.17
C PHE A 239 0.98 -1.64 -6.65
N ILE A 240 1.97 -2.34 -6.08
CA ILE A 240 2.05 -2.62 -4.64
C ILE A 240 2.19 -1.32 -3.86
N VAL A 241 3.04 -0.37 -4.29
CA VAL A 241 3.19 0.93 -3.62
C VAL A 241 1.87 1.70 -3.62
N ARG A 242 1.17 1.71 -4.75
CA ARG A 242 -0.14 2.38 -4.88
C ARG A 242 -1.20 1.71 -4.00
N LEU A 243 -1.28 0.37 -4.01
CA LEU A 243 -2.22 -0.39 -3.19
C LEU A 243 -1.92 -0.22 -1.70
N HIS A 244 -0.64 -0.30 -1.29
CA HIS A 244 -0.21 -0.10 0.09
C HIS A 244 -0.59 1.29 0.60
N THR A 245 -0.45 2.32 -0.23
CA THR A 245 -0.86 3.68 0.12
C THR A 245 -2.36 3.77 0.40
N LEU A 246 -3.20 3.17 -0.45
CA LEU A 246 -4.65 3.13 -0.25
C LEU A 246 -5.05 2.26 0.95
N TRP A 247 -4.37 1.13 1.13
CA TRP A 247 -4.60 0.21 2.23
C TRP A 247 -4.36 0.89 3.58
N TYR A 248 -3.24 1.60 3.73
CA TYR A 248 -2.91 2.30 4.97
C TYR A 248 -3.94 3.40 5.30
N GLU A 249 -4.49 4.07 4.28
CA GLU A 249 -5.54 5.08 4.47
C GLU A 249 -6.91 4.48 4.79
N GLN A 250 -7.26 3.30 4.26
CA GLN A 250 -8.58 2.69 4.40
C GLN A 250 -8.69 1.69 5.55
N LYS A 251 -7.59 1.02 5.89
CA LYS A 251 -7.53 -0.15 6.75
C LYS A 251 -6.37 -0.07 7.77
N PRO A 252 -6.31 0.98 8.61
CA PRO A 252 -5.18 1.19 9.52
C PRO A 252 -5.03 0.09 10.58
N GLU A 253 -6.09 -0.67 10.88
CA GLU A 253 -6.10 -1.76 11.86
C GLU A 253 -5.66 -3.11 11.28
N GLU A 254 -5.56 -3.23 9.96
CA GLU A 254 -5.12 -4.46 9.32
C GLU A 254 -3.59 -4.59 9.41
N ASN A 255 -3.09 -5.83 9.50
CA ASN A 255 -1.66 -6.13 9.48
C ASN A 255 -1.15 -6.52 8.08
N GLU A 256 0.16 -6.69 7.90
CA GLU A 256 0.79 -7.01 6.61
C GLU A 256 0.20 -8.26 5.94
N SER A 257 -0.21 -9.27 6.70
CA SER A 257 -0.81 -10.50 6.14
C SER A 257 -2.13 -10.22 5.41
N HIS A 258 -2.90 -9.23 5.85
CA HIS A 258 -4.12 -8.80 5.17
C HIS A 258 -3.78 -8.06 3.88
N LEU A 259 -2.75 -7.19 3.90
CA LEU A 259 -2.27 -6.53 2.69
C LEU A 259 -1.85 -7.55 1.63
N VAL A 260 -1.12 -8.61 2.01
CA VAL A 260 -0.74 -9.70 1.10
C VAL A 260 -1.95 -10.35 0.46
N LYS A 261 -3.03 -10.61 1.21
CA LYS A 261 -4.30 -11.13 0.66
C LYS A 261 -4.89 -10.15 -0.37
N HIS A 262 -4.95 -8.86 -0.04
CA HIS A 262 -5.45 -7.82 -0.96
C HIS A 262 -4.59 -7.71 -2.22
N VAL A 263 -3.27 -7.88 -2.12
CA VAL A 263 -2.38 -7.91 -3.28
C VAL A 263 -2.75 -9.07 -4.21
N TYR A 264 -2.92 -10.29 -3.69
CA TYR A 264 -3.36 -11.43 -4.50
C TYR A 264 -4.71 -11.20 -5.19
N GLU A 265 -5.70 -10.66 -4.47
CA GLU A 265 -7.04 -10.40 -5.01
C GLU A 265 -7.06 -9.34 -6.13
N LYS A 266 -6.09 -8.41 -6.11
CA LYS A 266 -6.08 -7.24 -6.99
C LYS A 266 -4.99 -7.30 -8.07
N MET A 267 -4.12 -8.31 -8.03
CA MET A 267 -3.08 -8.59 -9.03
C MET A 267 -3.68 -9.03 -10.37
N THR A 268 -2.96 -8.80 -11.47
CA THR A 268 -3.36 -9.34 -12.77
C THR A 268 -3.38 -10.87 -12.75
N PRO A 269 -4.37 -11.53 -13.41
CA PRO A 269 -4.43 -12.99 -13.45
C PRO A 269 -3.19 -13.67 -14.04
N GLU A 270 -2.51 -13.02 -15.00
CA GLU A 270 -1.29 -13.55 -15.63
C GLU A 270 -0.14 -13.67 -14.62
N VAL A 271 0.09 -12.63 -13.82
CA VAL A 271 1.12 -12.65 -12.77
C VAL A 271 0.70 -13.61 -11.64
N LEU A 272 -0.57 -13.55 -11.23
CA LEU A 272 -1.12 -14.41 -10.17
C LEU A 272 -0.95 -15.90 -10.49
N LEU A 273 -1.22 -16.31 -11.74
CA LEU A 273 -1.05 -17.70 -12.19
C LEU A 273 0.38 -18.21 -12.05
N LEU A 274 1.37 -17.35 -12.29
CA LEU A 274 2.79 -17.71 -12.20
C LEU A 274 3.32 -17.69 -10.76
N VAL A 275 2.85 -16.76 -9.94
CA VAL A 275 3.26 -16.65 -8.53
C VAL A 275 2.64 -17.78 -7.69
N GLY A 276 1.38 -18.14 -7.97
CA GLY A 276 0.56 -19.02 -7.15
C GLY A 276 0.09 -18.36 -5.85
N VAL A 277 -0.86 -18.98 -5.16
CA VAL A 277 -1.35 -18.50 -3.85
C VAL A 277 -0.63 -19.24 -2.75
N HIS A 278 0.07 -18.52 -1.88
CA HIS A 278 0.79 -19.07 -0.73
C HIS A 278 0.27 -18.45 0.56
N GLU A 279 -0.05 -19.28 1.54
CA GLU A 279 -0.37 -18.83 2.90
C GLU A 279 0.91 -18.36 3.61
N ASN A 280 0.80 -17.35 4.47
CA ASN A 280 1.88 -16.87 5.35
C ASN A 280 3.16 -16.37 4.65
N ILE A 281 3.05 -15.87 3.42
CA ILE A 281 4.16 -15.21 2.73
C ILE A 281 4.32 -13.75 3.21
N SER A 282 5.56 -13.28 3.38
CA SER A 282 5.83 -11.85 3.61
C SER A 282 5.65 -11.02 2.34
N LEU A 283 5.34 -9.73 2.47
CA LEU A 283 5.13 -8.85 1.31
C LEU A 283 6.39 -8.78 0.43
N ASN A 284 7.58 -8.75 1.04
CA ASN A 284 8.85 -8.74 0.32
C ASN A 284 9.05 -10.03 -0.50
N HIS A 285 8.75 -11.20 0.07
CA HIS A 285 8.88 -12.45 -0.66
C HIS A 285 7.88 -12.55 -1.81
N LEU A 286 6.64 -12.07 -1.60
CA LEU A 286 5.63 -11.95 -2.65
C LEU A 286 6.11 -11.02 -3.78
N MET A 287 6.67 -9.85 -3.43
CA MET A 287 7.18 -8.88 -4.40
C MET A 287 8.30 -9.49 -5.27
N THR A 288 9.25 -10.21 -4.66
CA THR A 288 10.32 -10.90 -5.42
C THR A 288 9.74 -11.93 -6.39
N LYS A 289 8.78 -12.76 -5.94
CA LYS A 289 8.13 -13.75 -6.82
C LYS A 289 7.37 -13.10 -7.97
N ALA A 290 6.64 -12.03 -7.69
CA ALA A 290 5.86 -11.32 -8.71
C ALA A 290 6.76 -10.64 -9.75
N GLN A 291 7.89 -10.05 -9.33
CA GLN A 291 8.90 -9.51 -10.26
C GLN A 291 9.49 -10.60 -11.17
N GLN A 292 9.77 -11.79 -10.63
CA GLN A 292 10.23 -12.93 -11.44
C GLN A 292 9.16 -13.37 -12.46
N ALA A 293 7.90 -13.42 -12.05
CA ALA A 293 6.78 -13.71 -12.95
C ALA A 293 6.66 -12.68 -14.08
N GLU A 294 6.79 -11.38 -13.79
CA GLU A 294 6.79 -10.32 -14.81
C GLU A 294 7.94 -10.48 -15.81
N GLN A 295 9.15 -10.80 -15.35
CA GLN A 295 10.29 -11.06 -16.23
C GLN A 295 10.02 -12.25 -17.16
N LEU A 296 9.40 -13.32 -16.66
CA LEU A 296 9.02 -14.48 -17.48
C LEU A 296 7.95 -14.12 -18.52
N ILE A 297 6.94 -13.34 -18.15
CA ILE A 297 5.92 -12.85 -19.07
C ILE A 297 6.56 -12.00 -20.18
N PHE A 298 7.45 -11.08 -19.80
CA PHE A 298 8.19 -10.24 -20.74
C PHE A 298 9.03 -11.07 -21.71
N GLN A 299 9.78 -12.07 -21.22
CA GLN A 299 10.57 -12.96 -22.06
C GLN A 299 9.70 -13.76 -23.05
N ARG A 300 8.55 -14.28 -22.60
CA ARG A 300 7.60 -14.99 -23.46
C ARG A 300 7.01 -14.08 -24.55
N LYS A 301 6.62 -12.85 -24.19
CA LYS A 301 6.15 -11.85 -25.16
C LYS A 301 7.23 -11.54 -26.19
N LYS A 302 8.48 -11.34 -25.76
CA LYS A 302 9.62 -11.09 -26.66
C LYS A 302 9.86 -12.27 -27.62
N GLN A 303 9.93 -13.49 -27.10
CA GLN A 303 10.08 -14.70 -27.92
C GLN A 303 8.93 -14.88 -28.92
N ALA A 304 7.69 -14.56 -28.55
CA ALA A 304 6.55 -14.64 -29.46
C ALA A 304 6.61 -13.62 -30.60
N VAL A 305 7.20 -12.44 -30.35
CA VAL A 305 7.47 -11.43 -31.38
C VAL A 305 8.59 -11.90 -32.32
N ASP A 306 9.68 -12.43 -31.78
CA ASP A 306 10.83 -12.92 -32.55
C ASP A 306 10.51 -14.20 -33.35
N ALA A 307 9.69 -15.09 -32.79
CA ALA A 307 9.28 -16.34 -33.42
C ALA A 307 8.16 -16.17 -34.44
N LYS A 308 7.54 -14.98 -34.54
CA LYS A 308 6.63 -14.67 -35.65
C LYS A 308 7.52 -14.56 -36.89
N PRO A 309 7.59 -15.61 -37.74
CA PRO A 309 8.50 -15.60 -38.87
C PRO A 309 8.20 -14.34 -39.67
N ALA A 310 9.24 -13.56 -39.99
CA ALA A 310 9.12 -12.37 -40.80
C ALA A 310 8.23 -12.74 -41.99
N THR A 311 6.97 -12.27 -41.96
CA THR A 311 5.99 -12.58 -42.98
C THR A 311 6.70 -12.30 -44.27
N THR A 312 7.01 -13.38 -44.98
CA THR A 312 7.69 -13.33 -46.26
C THR A 312 6.96 -12.25 -47.03
N PRO A 313 7.64 -11.21 -47.56
CA PRO A 313 6.99 -10.29 -48.47
C PRO A 313 6.47 -11.17 -49.59
N SER A 314 5.17 -11.49 -49.54
CA SER A 314 4.53 -12.32 -50.55
C SER A 314 4.48 -11.43 -51.76
N SER A 315 5.56 -11.52 -52.54
CA SER A 315 5.63 -11.24 -53.96
C SER A 315 4.61 -12.13 -54.66
N SER A 316 3.35 -11.78 -54.50
CA SER A 316 2.27 -12.11 -55.40
C SER A 316 1.23 -11.03 -55.19
N LEU A 317 1.33 -10.01 -56.05
CA LEU A 317 0.24 -9.13 -56.45
C LEU A 317 -0.91 -9.98 -57.02
N SER A 318 -1.51 -10.83 -56.19
CA SER A 318 -2.90 -11.20 -56.38
C SER A 318 -3.63 -10.01 -55.80
N ALA A 319 -3.99 -9.07 -56.68
CA ALA A 319 -4.92 -7.99 -56.36
C ALA A 319 -6.00 -8.56 -55.43
N PRO A 320 -6.38 -7.86 -54.35
CA PRO A 320 -7.46 -8.32 -53.48
C PRO A 320 -8.58 -8.73 -54.41
N GLN A 321 -8.90 -10.02 -54.40
CA GLN A 321 -10.03 -10.53 -55.16
C GLN A 321 -11.20 -9.83 -54.50
N TRP A 322 -11.58 -8.67 -55.06
CA TRP A 322 -12.69 -7.86 -54.63
C TRP A 322 -13.86 -8.83 -54.68
N ARG A 323 -14.20 -9.43 -53.53
CA ARG A 323 -15.43 -10.19 -53.40
C ARG A 323 -16.48 -9.21 -53.88
N ASP A 324 -17.16 -9.58 -54.96
CA ASP A 324 -18.04 -8.69 -55.69
C ASP A 324 -19.06 -8.10 -54.70
N THR A 325 -18.82 -6.87 -54.24
CA THR A 325 -19.64 -6.23 -53.20
C THR A 325 -21.01 -5.85 -53.73
N ARG A 326 -21.24 -6.03 -55.04
CA ARG A 326 -22.50 -5.76 -55.72
C ARG A 326 -23.67 -6.50 -55.07
N ASN A 327 -23.44 -7.67 -54.47
CA ASN A 327 -24.49 -8.45 -53.80
C ASN A 327 -24.35 -8.52 -52.27
N ALA A 328 -23.36 -7.82 -51.68
CA ALA A 328 -23.22 -7.76 -50.23
C ALA A 328 -24.08 -6.61 -49.67
N GLU A 329 -25.06 -6.93 -48.84
CA GLU A 329 -25.91 -5.95 -48.17
C GLU A 329 -25.22 -5.39 -46.92
N CYS A 330 -25.15 -4.07 -46.82
CA CYS A 330 -24.60 -3.40 -45.64
C CYS A 330 -25.56 -3.55 -44.47
N TRP A 331 -25.18 -4.30 -43.43
CA TRP A 331 -26.05 -4.51 -42.27
C TRP A 331 -26.40 -3.23 -41.49
N ALA A 332 -25.62 -2.15 -41.64
CA ALA A 332 -25.91 -0.87 -40.98
C ALA A 332 -27.01 -0.06 -41.69
N CYS A 333 -27.15 -0.19 -43.02
CA CYS A 333 -28.08 0.65 -43.80
C CYS A 333 -28.97 -0.10 -44.80
N GLY A 334 -28.82 -1.42 -44.93
CA GLY A 334 -29.57 -2.29 -45.83
C GLY A 334 -29.29 -2.09 -47.33
N LYS A 335 -28.23 -1.36 -47.71
CA LYS A 335 -27.92 -1.09 -49.13
C LYS A 335 -26.77 -1.96 -49.64
N LEU A 336 -26.90 -2.43 -50.88
CA LEU A 336 -25.87 -3.20 -51.58
C LEU A 336 -24.67 -2.32 -51.99
N GLY A 337 -23.52 -2.95 -52.25
CA GLY A 337 -22.36 -2.30 -52.89
C GLY A 337 -21.27 -1.80 -51.94
N HIS A 338 -21.44 -1.91 -50.61
CA HIS A 338 -20.42 -1.53 -49.63
C HIS A 338 -20.54 -2.33 -48.32
N TYR A 339 -19.47 -2.35 -47.53
CA TYR A 339 -19.45 -2.96 -46.20
C TYR A 339 -19.85 -1.96 -45.13
N ALA A 340 -20.36 -2.42 -43.98
CA ALA A 340 -20.73 -1.53 -42.87
C ALA A 340 -19.57 -0.70 -42.32
N SER A 341 -18.34 -1.19 -42.45
CA SER A 341 -17.11 -0.45 -42.10
C SER A 341 -16.86 0.77 -42.98
N THR A 342 -17.38 0.78 -44.22
CA THR A 342 -17.28 1.90 -45.16
C THR A 342 -18.61 2.61 -45.38
N CYS A 343 -19.62 2.32 -44.55
CA CYS A 343 -20.94 2.93 -44.68
C CYS A 343 -20.89 4.40 -44.27
N ARG A 344 -21.20 5.28 -45.22
CA ARG A 344 -21.24 6.74 -45.00
C ARG A 344 -22.31 7.18 -43.99
N GLN A 345 -23.30 6.31 -43.71
CA GLN A 345 -24.30 6.55 -42.67
C GLN A 345 -23.88 6.05 -41.29
N ASN A 346 -22.74 5.36 -41.17
CA ASN A 346 -22.19 4.88 -39.90
C ASN A 346 -21.43 5.98 -39.13
N VAL A 347 -21.84 7.23 -39.31
CA VAL A 347 -21.34 8.36 -38.54
C VAL A 347 -22.33 8.55 -37.39
N VAL A 348 -22.11 7.81 -36.31
CA VAL A 348 -22.74 8.06 -35.00
C VAL A 348 -24.21 7.62 -34.86
N SER A 349 -24.49 6.34 -35.08
CA SER A 349 -25.61 5.71 -34.35
C SER A 349 -25.06 4.64 -33.41
N ASN A 350 -24.73 5.10 -32.21
CA ASN A 350 -24.58 4.29 -31.02
C ASN A 350 -25.89 3.50 -30.83
N ARG A 351 -25.98 2.28 -31.34
CA ARG A 351 -27.18 1.44 -31.20
C ARG A 351 -26.86 0.06 -30.68
N GLN A 352 -27.61 -0.25 -29.62
CA GLN A 352 -27.78 -1.54 -28.97
C GLN A 352 -27.99 -2.66 -29.98
N TYR A 353 -27.25 -3.74 -29.76
CA TYR A 353 -27.46 -5.03 -30.41
C TYR A 353 -28.89 -5.53 -30.15
N PRO A 354 -29.62 -6.02 -31.16
CA PRO A 354 -30.87 -6.72 -30.93
C PRO A 354 -30.57 -8.02 -30.16
N LYS A 355 -31.30 -8.23 -29.07
CA LYS A 355 -31.33 -9.54 -28.38
C LYS A 355 -32.08 -10.50 -29.30
N ASN A 356 -31.45 -11.62 -29.63
CA ASN A 356 -32.13 -12.75 -30.23
C ASN A 356 -32.92 -13.46 -29.13
N ASP A 357 -34.23 -13.56 -29.32
CA ASP A 357 -35.11 -14.50 -28.61
C ASP A 357 -35.02 -15.90 -29.23
#